data_AF-A0A3B9NPS3-F1
#
_entry.id   AF-A0A3B9NPS3-F1
#
_cell.length_a   1.000
_cell.length_b   1.000
_cell.length_c   1.000
_cell.angle_alpha   90.00
_cell.angle_beta   90.00
_cell.angle_gamma   90.00
#
_symmetry.space_group_name_H-M   'P 1'
#
loop_
_entity.id
_entity.type
_entity.pdbx_description
1 polymer ?
#
loop_
_entity_poly.entity_id
_entity_poly.type
_entity_poly.pdbx_seq_one_letter_code
_entity_poly.pdbx_strand_id
1 'polypeptide(L)' 'MSDDQQSPDQNTSKPTFFQTLASAIGAAIGVQRSDVRARDFQSDSPIPFIVAGLIVTLLFITTLLTVVFWVI' A
#
# COMPACT_ATOMS: atom_id res chain seq x y z
N MET A 1 -20.96 35.88 13.33
CA MET A 1 -20.78 34.61 14.06
C MET A 1 -21.72 33.59 13.44
N SER A 2 -21.21 32.85 12.46
CA SER A 2 -21.65 31.53 11.94
C SER A 2 -20.64 31.19 10.86
N ASP A 3 -19.64 30.44 11.28
CA ASP A 3 -18.53 29.94 10.48
C ASP A 3 -19.02 28.74 9.65
N ASP A 4 -19.26 28.94 8.35
CA ASP A 4 -19.51 27.83 7.43
C ASP A 4 -18.22 27.48 6.69
N GLN A 5 -17.34 26.75 7.39
CA GLN A 5 -16.21 26.06 6.77
C GLN A 5 -16.70 24.87 5.95
N GLN A 6 -16.80 25.03 4.63
CA GLN A 6 -17.02 23.91 3.72
C GLN A 6 -15.68 23.23 3.37
N SER A 7 -15.48 21.99 3.82
CA SER A 7 -14.48 21.02 3.31
C SER A 7 -14.86 19.62 3.79
N PRO A 8 -14.65 18.53 3.03
CA PRO A 8 -14.59 18.34 1.58
C PRO A 8 -15.64 17.31 1.08
N ASP A 9 -16.03 17.38 -0.20
CA ASP A 9 -16.86 16.36 -0.85
C ASP A 9 -16.12 15.03 -0.98
N GLN A 10 -16.39 14.12 -0.05
CA GLN A 10 -15.98 12.71 -0.11
C GLN A 10 -16.90 11.95 -1.07
N ASN A 11 -16.65 12.06 -2.37
CA ASN A 11 -17.16 11.10 -3.34
C ASN A 11 -16.51 9.73 -3.06
N THR A 12 -17.26 8.84 -2.42
CA THR A 12 -16.94 7.44 -2.13
C THR A 12 -16.96 6.57 -3.39
N SER A 13 -16.23 6.99 -4.42
CA SER A 13 -15.98 6.16 -5.60
C SER A 13 -14.98 5.09 -5.22
N LYS A 14 -15.34 3.82 -5.44
CA LYS A 14 -14.44 2.68 -5.24
C LYS A 14 -13.12 2.98 -5.98
N PRO A 15 -11.96 2.83 -5.31
CA PRO A 15 -10.69 3.14 -5.94
C PRO A 15 -10.54 2.29 -7.19
N THR A 16 -10.20 2.95 -8.29
CA THR A 16 -9.93 2.29 -9.57
C THR A 16 -8.73 1.36 -9.41
N PHE A 17 -8.68 0.27 -10.17
CA PHE A 17 -7.56 -0.69 -10.17
C PHE A 17 -6.17 -0.02 -10.20
N PHE A 18 -6.04 1.03 -11.01
CA PHE A 18 -4.79 1.80 -11.15
C PHE A 18 -4.40 2.56 -9.86
N GLN A 19 -5.39 3.02 -9.11
CA GLN A 19 -5.22 3.75 -7.86
C GLN A 19 -4.78 2.79 -6.74
N THR A 20 -5.32 1.58 -6.73
CA THR A 20 -4.89 0.50 -5.83
C THR A 20 -3.45 0.07 -6.11
N LEU A 21 -3.09 -0.08 -7.39
CA LEU A 21 -1.72 -0.43 -7.79
C LEU A 21 -0.70 0.67 -7.42
N ALA A 22 -1.02 1.93 -7.69
CA ALA A 22 -0.18 3.06 -7.32
C ALA A 22 0.01 3.16 -5.79
N SER A 23 -1.05 2.89 -5.03
CA SER A 23 -1.00 2.84 -3.57
C SER A 23 -0.10 1.71 -3.06
N ALA A 24 -0.17 0.52 -3.66
CA ALA A 24 0.68 -0.63 -3.30
C ALA A 24 2.17 -0.38 -3.61
N ILE A 25 2.47 0.26 -4.75
CA ILE A 25 3.85 0.64 -5.11
C ILE A 25 4.38 1.73 -4.17
N GLY A 26 3.56 2.74 -3.83
CA GLY A 26 3.94 3.79 -2.87
C GLY A 26 4.22 3.25 -1.48
N ALA A 27 3.43 2.28 -1.02
CA ALA A 27 3.67 1.55 0.22
C ALA A 27 4.97 0.73 0.18
N ALA A 28 5.29 0.10 -0.95
CA ALA A 28 6.53 -0.66 -1.15
C ALA A 28 7.79 0.22 -1.21
N ILE A 29 7.68 1.47 -1.69
CA ILE A 29 8.77 2.46 -1.70
C ILE A 29 8.96 3.11 -0.31
N GLY A 30 7.98 2.99 0.59
CA GLY A 30 8.02 3.56 1.94
C GLY A 30 7.42 4.97 2.06
N VAL A 31 6.83 5.51 0.99
CA VAL A 31 6.04 6.76 1.03
C VAL A 31 4.60 6.40 1.39
N GLN A 32 4.43 5.99 2.64
CA GLN A 32 3.12 5.60 3.15
C GLN A 32 2.27 6.87 3.35
N ARG A 33 1.28 7.08 2.48
CA ARG A 33 0.26 8.12 2.70
C ARG A 33 -0.49 7.82 4.01
N SER A 34 -0.83 8.87 4.75
CA SER A 34 -1.43 8.78 6.09
C SER A 34 -2.81 8.10 6.11
N ASP A 35 -3.54 8.13 5.00
CA ASP A 35 -4.84 7.48 4.78
C ASP A 35 -4.72 5.95 4.69
N VAL A 36 -3.72 5.45 3.96
CA VAL A 36 -3.40 4.01 3.88
C VAL A 36 -3.00 3.50 5.25
N ARG A 37 -2.15 4.25 5.94
CA ARG A 37 -1.73 3.95 7.31
C ARG A 37 -2.92 3.91 8.26
N ALA A 38 -3.78 4.93 8.28
CA ALA A 38 -4.93 4.98 9.19
C ALA A 38 -5.87 3.78 9.01
N ARG A 39 -6.06 3.29 7.79
CA ARG A 39 -6.85 2.08 7.49
C ARG A 39 -6.15 0.81 7.96
N ASP A 40 -4.84 0.71 7.74
CA ASP A 40 -4.04 -0.47 8.12
C ASP A 40 -3.94 -0.62 9.64
N PHE A 41 -3.87 0.50 10.37
CA PHE A 41 -3.84 0.55 11.84
C PHE A 41 -5.22 0.38 12.50
N GLN A 42 -6.31 0.46 11.73
CA GLN A 42 -7.67 0.13 12.18
C GLN A 42 -8.04 -1.33 11.91
N SER A 43 -7.15 -2.12 11.32
CA SER A 43 -7.41 -3.52 11.04
C SER A 43 -7.31 -4.35 12.33
N ASP A 44 -8.29 -5.23 12.56
CA ASP A 44 -8.38 -6.07 13.77
C ASP A 44 -7.22 -7.06 13.94
N SER A 45 -6.40 -7.26 12.91
CA SER A 45 -5.28 -8.21 12.96
C SER A 45 -4.06 -7.78 12.14
N PRO A 46 -2.83 -7.91 12.67
CA PRO A 46 -1.59 -7.64 11.94
C PRO A 46 -1.19 -8.79 10.99
N ILE A 47 -1.81 -9.97 11.10
CA ILE A 47 -1.49 -11.18 10.33
C ILE A 47 -1.46 -10.95 8.80
N PRO A 48 -2.46 -10.31 8.16
CA PRO A 48 -2.43 -10.10 6.71
C PRO A 48 -1.21 -9.30 6.23
N PHE A 49 -0.72 -8.36 7.04
CA PHE A 49 0.47 -7.56 6.71
C PHE A 49 1.75 -8.39 6.78
N ILE A 50 1.87 -9.27 7.78
CA ILE A 50 3.02 -10.18 7.91
C ILE A 50 3.07 -11.13 6.72
N VAL A 51 1.93 -11.73 6.36
CA VAL A 51 1.83 -12.64 5.21
C VAL A 51 2.17 -11.91 3.91
N ALA A 52 1.63 -10.71 3.70
CA ALA A 52 1.95 -9.88 2.53
C ALA A 52 3.45 -9.56 2.46
N GLY A 53 4.06 -9.17 3.59
CA GLY A 53 5.50 -8.92 3.68
C GLY A 53 6.33 -10.13 3.30
N LEU A 54 6.01 -11.32 3.85
CA LEU A 54 6.71 -12.56 3.53
C LEU A 54 6.63 -12.92 2.04
N ILE A 55 5.45 -12.77 1.42
CA ILE A 55 5.27 -13.04 -0.02
C ILE A 55 6.18 -12.12 -0.83
N VAL A 56 6.19 -10.82 -0.53
CA VAL A 56 7.02 -9.84 -1.23
C VAL A 56 8.51 -10.12 -1.05
N THR A 57 8.95 -10.44 0.18
CA THR A 57 10.35 -10.80 0.46
C THR A 57 10.78 -12.05 -0.33
N LEU A 58 9.93 -13.08 -0.38
CA LEU A 58 10.23 -14.30 -1.13
C LEU A 58 10.38 -14.02 -2.63
N LEU A 59 9.47 -13.21 -3.18
CA LEU A 59 9.46 -12.81 -4.58
C LEU A 59 10.72 -11.98 -4.92
N PHE A 60 11.12 -11.07 -4.03
CA PHE A 60 12.34 -10.29 -4.17
C PHE A 60 13.59 -11.17 -4.20
N ILE A 61 13.74 -12.11 -3.25
CA ILE A 61 14.88 -13.05 -3.22
C ILE A 61 14.91 -13.88 -4.51
N THR A 62 13.77 -14.41 -4.94
CA THR A 62 13.67 -15.20 -6.17
C THR A 62 14.11 -14.39 -7.40
N THR A 63 13.71 -13.12 -7.46
CA THR A 63 14.12 -12.20 -8.52
C THR A 63 15.64 -11.98 -8.51
N LEU A 64 16.23 -11.70 -7.35
CA LEU A 64 17.67 -11.52 -7.22
C LEU A 64 18.44 -12.78 -7.66
N LEU A 65 18.02 -13.96 -7.19
CA LEU A 65 18.64 -15.22 -7.59
C LEU A 65 18.57 -15.41 -9.10
N THR A 66 17.41 -15.19 -9.70
CA THR A 66 17.23 -15.32 -11.16
C THR A 66 18.18 -14.40 -11.92
N VAL A 67 18.31 -13.14 -11.50
CA VAL A 67 19.23 -12.18 -12.11
C VAL A 67 20.68 -12.63 -11.97
N VAL A 68 21.09 -13.05 -10.77
CA VAL A 68 22.46 -13.52 -10.50
C VAL A 68 22.79 -14.74 -11.34
N PHE A 69 21.89 -15.73 -11.39
CA PHE A 69 22.09 -16.94 -12.20
C PHE A 69 22.02 -16.70 -13.70
N TRP A 70 21.34 -15.66 -14.17
CA TRP A 70 21.28 -15.33 -15.59
C TRP A 70 22.51 -14.56 -16.07
N VAL A 71 23.11 -13.75 -15.19
CA VAL A 71 24.29 -12.93 -15.49
C VAL A 71 25.60 -13.74 -15.44
N ILE A 72 25.65 -14.78 -14.61
CA ILE A 72 26.79 -15.72 -14.48
C ILE A 72 26.67 -16.81 -15.54
#